data_AF-A0A088E8N0-F1
#
_entry.id   AF-A0A088E8N0-F1
#
_cell.length_a   1.000
_cell.length_b   1.000
_cell.length_c   1.000
_cell.angle_alpha   90.00
_cell.angle_beta   90.00
_cell.angle_gamma   90.00
#
_symmetry.space_group_name_H-M   'P 1'
#
loop_
_entity.id
_entity.type
_entity.pdbx_description
1 polymer ?
#
loop_
_entity_poly.entity_id
_entity_poly.type
_entity_poly.pdbx_seq_one_letter_code
_entity_poly.pdbx_strand_id
1 'polypeptide(L)'
;MDIGVFLAALAMGTLELSEAGAVSAIYAGAYKSWIPYLYGALGVSVVLLPTFTLGKFIELLPIQYVLVVGAVILAYFGYRLIRSARRSFKGIRKHHEEKEGMGVVLVVAITEALEDALVALALIPQSYSSTLLGTGISAILVLGLTALLKNQIARIRLPHLKFVLSSLLFSLASLWILEVALDVTELVILPLFLLYLGVNYLIIKI
;
A
#
# COMPACT_ATOMS: atom_id res chain seq x y z
N MET A 1 10.17 12.35 -14.10
CA MET A 1 9.77 11.67 -12.85
C MET A 1 8.33 12.08 -12.60
N ASP A 2 7.41 11.12 -12.68
CA ASP A 2 6.01 11.35 -12.32
C ASP A 2 5.92 11.38 -10.79
N ILE A 3 5.58 12.55 -10.25
CA ILE A 3 5.51 12.79 -8.81
C ILE A 3 4.26 12.14 -8.21
N GLY A 4 3.15 12.10 -8.94
CA GLY A 4 1.91 11.46 -8.48
C GLY A 4 2.10 9.96 -8.28
N VAL A 5 2.68 9.28 -9.28
CA VAL A 5 3.02 7.86 -9.22
C VAL A 5 4.05 7.57 -8.13
N PHE A 6 5.07 8.42 -7.99
CA PHE A 6 6.07 8.28 -6.93
C PHE A 6 5.43 8.35 -5.54
N LEU A 7 4.61 9.38 -5.28
CA LEU A 7 3.95 9.56 -4.00
C LEU A 7 2.94 8.45 -3.72
N ALA A 8 2.22 7.98 -4.74
CA ALA A 8 1.31 6.85 -4.62
C ALA A 8 2.02 5.57 -4.19
N ALA A 9 3.11 5.21 -4.88
CA ALA A 9 3.92 4.04 -4.56
C ALA A 9 4.59 4.16 -3.18
N LEU A 10 5.12 5.33 -2.85
CA LEU A 10 5.71 5.59 -1.53
C LEU A 10 4.68 5.45 -0.42
N ALA A 11 3.50 6.05 -0.59
CA ALA A 11 2.47 6.10 0.43
C ALA A 11 1.77 4.74 0.62
N MET A 12 1.57 3.99 -0.46
CA MET A 12 1.06 2.62 -0.40
C MET A 12 2.07 1.68 0.27
N GLY A 13 3.31 1.66 -0.21
CA GLY A 13 4.33 0.79 0.36
C GLY A 13 4.64 1.15 1.81
N THR A 14 4.58 2.43 2.20
CA THR A 14 4.75 2.78 3.63
C THR A 14 3.60 2.29 4.49
N LEU A 15 2.37 2.24 3.98
CA LEU A 15 1.24 1.65 4.69
C LEU A 15 1.39 0.13 4.81
N GLU A 16 1.43 -0.59 3.69
CA GLU A 16 1.32 -2.05 3.73
C GLU A 16 2.58 -2.68 4.35
N LEU A 17 3.76 -2.18 4.00
CA LEU A 17 4.99 -2.68 4.62
C LEU A 17 5.04 -2.33 6.11
N SER A 18 4.36 -1.27 6.58
CA SER A 18 4.33 -0.96 8.02
C SER A 18 3.55 -1.99 8.84
N GLU A 19 2.55 -2.67 8.26
CA GLU A 19 1.85 -3.77 8.94
C GLU A 19 2.76 -5.00 9.04
N ALA A 20 3.45 -5.35 7.96
CA ALA A 20 4.50 -6.38 7.97
C ALA A 20 5.63 -6.05 8.96
N GLY A 21 6.05 -4.78 9.02
CA GLY A 21 7.02 -4.26 9.97
C GLY A 21 6.53 -4.36 11.41
N ALA A 22 5.30 -3.95 11.69
CA ALA A 22 4.71 -4.01 13.03
C ALA A 22 4.64 -5.45 13.56
N VAL A 23 4.20 -6.41 12.74
CA VAL A 23 4.17 -7.83 13.12
C VAL A 23 5.57 -8.36 13.37
N SER A 24 6.54 -8.01 12.51
CA SER A 24 7.95 -8.36 12.70
C SER A 24 8.51 -7.81 14.01
N ALA A 25 8.16 -6.57 14.38
CA ALA A 25 8.59 -5.92 15.62
C ALA A 25 8.00 -6.58 16.87
N ILE A 26 6.71 -6.95 16.84
CA ILE A 26 6.02 -7.65 17.93
C ILE A 26 6.70 -8.99 18.20
N TYR A 27 6.91 -9.79 17.14
CA TYR A 27 7.56 -11.10 17.25
C TYR A 27 9.03 -10.96 17.68
N ALA A 28 9.76 -9.96 17.17
CA ALA A 28 11.11 -9.67 17.63
C ALA A 28 11.16 -9.28 19.12
N GLY A 29 10.10 -8.67 19.65
CA GLY A 29 9.92 -8.43 21.08
C GLY A 29 9.69 -9.73 21.87
N ALA A 30 8.77 -10.55 21.39
CA ALA A 30 8.39 -11.81 22.04
C ALA A 30 9.54 -12.83 22.11
N TYR A 31 10.29 -12.97 21.02
CA TYR A 31 11.41 -13.92 20.91
C TYR A 31 12.76 -13.32 21.32
N LYS A 32 12.83 -12.03 21.68
CA LYS A 32 14.07 -11.28 21.98
C LYS A 32 15.17 -11.51 20.92
N SER A 33 14.78 -11.54 19.65
CA SER A 33 15.66 -11.88 18.53
C SER A 33 15.38 -10.97 17.34
N TRP A 34 16.40 -10.74 16.50
CA TRP A 34 16.26 -10.00 15.23
C TRP A 34 15.70 -10.88 14.09
N ILE A 35 15.65 -12.20 14.28
CA ILE A 35 15.23 -13.18 13.26
C ILE A 35 13.86 -12.83 12.65
N PRO A 36 12.83 -12.39 13.40
CA PRO A 36 11.53 -12.03 12.81
C PRO A 36 11.60 -10.92 11.75
N TYR A 37 12.51 -9.94 11.89
CA TYR A 37 12.70 -8.93 10.85
C TYR A 37 13.29 -9.51 9.57
N LEU A 38 14.13 -10.54 9.68
CA LEU A 38 14.66 -11.26 8.52
C LEU A 38 13.53 -11.99 7.77
N TYR A 39 12.62 -12.63 8.50
CA TYR A 39 11.43 -13.28 7.92
C TYR A 39 10.52 -12.26 7.23
N GLY A 40 10.31 -11.10 7.85
CA GLY A 40 9.57 -9.99 7.25
C GLY A 40 10.22 -9.49 5.95
N ALA A 41 11.52 -9.21 5.98
CA ALA A 41 12.27 -8.76 4.81
C ALA A 41 12.29 -9.80 3.68
N LEU A 42 12.44 -11.09 4.02
CA LEU A 42 12.36 -12.19 3.06
C LEU A 42 10.97 -12.27 2.41
N GLY A 43 9.90 -12.20 3.20
CA GLY A 43 8.53 -12.23 2.68
C GLY A 43 8.27 -11.08 1.70
N VAL A 44 8.69 -9.86 2.04
CA VAL A 44 8.60 -8.69 1.16
C VAL A 44 9.42 -8.89 -0.12
N SER A 45 10.66 -9.37 0.00
CA SER A 45 11.57 -9.52 -1.13
C SER A 45 11.09 -10.57 -2.13
N VAL A 46 10.54 -11.70 -1.65
CA VAL A 46 10.00 -12.78 -2.48
C VAL A 46 8.85 -12.30 -3.38
N VAL A 47 8.14 -11.24 -2.98
CA VAL A 47 7.05 -10.67 -3.77
C VAL A 47 7.51 -9.49 -4.62
N LEU A 48 8.19 -8.51 -4.02
CA LEU A 48 8.55 -7.28 -4.72
C LEU A 48 9.63 -7.49 -5.80
N LEU A 49 10.60 -8.39 -5.58
CA LEU A 49 11.63 -8.65 -6.59
C LEU A 49 11.03 -9.22 -7.89
N PRO A 50 10.22 -10.32 -7.87
CA PRO A 50 9.50 -10.76 -9.06
C PRO A 50 8.58 -9.68 -9.65
N THR A 51 7.91 -8.91 -8.81
CA THR A 51 7.02 -7.83 -9.26
C THR A 51 7.74 -6.79 -10.10
N PHE A 52 8.91 -6.30 -9.68
CA PHE A 52 9.66 -5.30 -10.46
C PHE A 52 10.46 -5.91 -11.61
N THR A 53 10.94 -7.14 -11.47
CA THR A 53 11.67 -7.82 -12.55
C THR A 53 10.76 -8.25 -13.70
N LEU A 54 9.57 -8.77 -13.40
CA LEU A 54 8.58 -9.22 -14.39
C LEU A 54 7.58 -8.13 -14.77
N GLY A 55 7.28 -7.19 -13.87
CA GLY A 55 6.30 -6.12 -14.09
C GLY A 55 6.69 -5.20 -15.25
N LYS A 56 7.98 -5.10 -15.60
CA LYS A 56 8.42 -4.39 -16.80
C LYS A 56 7.77 -4.94 -18.09
N PHE A 57 7.44 -6.23 -18.13
CA PHE A 57 6.77 -6.82 -19.29
C PHE A 57 5.31 -6.37 -19.44
N ILE A 58 4.72 -5.71 -18.44
CA ILE A 58 3.40 -5.08 -18.59
C ILE A 58 3.44 -3.95 -19.62
N GLU A 59 4.59 -3.31 -19.83
CA GLU A 59 4.77 -2.29 -20.88
C GLU A 59 4.57 -2.85 -22.31
N LEU A 60 4.59 -4.19 -22.48
CA LEU A 60 4.27 -4.82 -23.77
C LEU A 60 2.77 -4.79 -24.08
N LEU A 61 1.92 -4.49 -23.09
CA LEU A 61 0.48 -4.38 -23.26
C LEU A 61 0.10 -2.94 -23.65
N PRO A 62 -0.95 -2.75 -24.47
CA PRO A 62 -1.41 -1.41 -24.81
C PRO A 62 -1.80 -0.62 -23.56
N ILE A 63 -1.25 0.58 -23.41
CA ILE A 63 -1.34 1.42 -22.20
C ILE A 63 -2.79 1.68 -21.76
N GLN A 64 -3.73 1.76 -22.70
CA GLN A 64 -5.15 1.97 -22.43
C GLN A 64 -5.77 0.82 -21.63
N TYR A 65 -5.46 -0.44 -21.97
CA TYR A 65 -5.96 -1.59 -21.22
C TYR A 65 -5.34 -1.64 -19.82
N VAL A 66 -4.07 -1.25 -19.74
CA VAL A 66 -3.31 -1.24 -18.50
C VAL A 66 -3.83 -0.17 -17.54
N LEU A 67 -4.14 1.03 -18.04
CA LEU A 67 -4.79 2.11 -17.30
C LEU A 67 -6.16 1.69 -16.76
N VAL A 68 -6.99 1.06 -17.59
CA VAL A 68 -8.34 0.62 -17.16
C VAL A 68 -8.25 -0.49 -16.12
N VAL A 69 -7.43 -1.51 -16.33
CA VAL A 69 -7.25 -2.61 -15.36
C VAL A 69 -6.62 -2.09 -14.07
N GLY A 70 -5.61 -1.23 -14.19
CA GLY A 70 -4.98 -0.56 -13.06
C GLY A 70 -5.98 0.27 -12.25
N ALA A 71 -6.87 1.00 -12.92
CA ALA A 71 -7.90 1.79 -12.25
C ALA A 71 -8.88 0.91 -11.45
N VAL A 72 -9.32 -0.23 -12.01
CA VAL A 72 -10.18 -1.19 -11.31
C VAL A 72 -9.47 -1.74 -10.06
N ILE A 73 -8.20 -2.09 -10.21
CA ILE A 73 -7.34 -2.59 -9.13
C ILE A 73 -7.21 -1.53 -8.01
N LEU A 74 -6.86 -0.30 -8.36
CA LEU A 74 -6.71 0.79 -7.39
C LEU A 74 -8.03 1.10 -6.69
N ALA A 75 -9.15 1.11 -7.42
CA ALA A 75 -10.48 1.32 -6.84
C ALA A 75 -10.86 0.18 -5.87
N TYR A 76 -10.55 -1.07 -6.20
CA TYR A 76 -10.77 -2.21 -5.32
C TYR A 76 -10.00 -2.08 -4.00
N PHE A 77 -8.72 -1.71 -4.04
CA PHE A 77 -7.93 -1.48 -2.83
C PHE A 77 -8.38 -0.23 -2.06
N GLY A 78 -8.71 0.86 -2.77
CA GLY A 78 -9.33 2.03 -2.17
C GLY A 78 -10.56 1.65 -1.35
N TYR A 79 -11.43 0.80 -1.91
CA TYR A 79 -12.60 0.26 -1.22
C TYR A 79 -12.24 -0.63 -0.03
N ARG A 80 -11.26 -1.52 -0.18
CA ARG A 80 -10.80 -2.40 0.90
C ARG A 80 -10.24 -1.60 2.08
N LEU A 81 -9.44 -0.57 1.81
CA LEU A 81 -8.85 0.31 2.82
C LEU A 81 -9.91 1.11 3.58
N ILE A 82 -10.88 1.71 2.88
CA ILE A 82 -11.95 2.45 3.57
C ILE A 82 -12.85 1.53 4.40
N ARG A 83 -13.14 0.33 3.92
CA ARG A 83 -13.90 -0.68 4.68
C ARG A 83 -13.16 -1.06 5.97
N SER A 84 -11.84 -1.23 5.87
CA SER A 84 -10.98 -1.52 7.02
C SER A 84 -10.94 -0.35 8.01
N ALA A 85 -10.71 0.88 7.52
CA ALA A 85 -10.73 2.10 8.32
C ALA A 85 -12.07 2.28 9.06
N ARG A 86 -13.20 2.11 8.38
CA ARG A 86 -14.55 2.24 8.96
C ARG A 86 -14.79 1.29 10.12
N ARG A 87 -14.35 0.02 10.04
CA ARG A 87 -14.47 -0.95 11.14
C ARG A 87 -13.68 -0.52 12.38
N SER A 88 -12.48 0.01 12.17
CA SER A 88 -11.64 0.53 13.25
C SER A 88 -12.21 1.80 13.88
N PHE A 89 -12.76 2.72 13.09
CA PHE A 89 -13.45 3.91 13.61
C PHE A 89 -14.73 3.56 14.39
N LYS A 90 -15.45 2.50 13.99
CA LYS A 90 -16.65 2.00 14.71
C LYS A 90 -16.31 1.13 15.93
N GLY A 91 -15.03 0.98 16.29
CA GLY A 91 -14.61 0.30 17.51
C GLY A 91 -14.80 -1.22 17.52
N ILE A 92 -14.96 -1.85 16.36
CA ILE A 92 -15.10 -3.32 16.26
C ILE A 92 -13.73 -3.95 16.53
N ARG A 93 -13.55 -4.51 17.74
CA ARG A 93 -12.31 -5.21 18.14
C ARG A 93 -12.17 -6.52 17.34
N LYS A 94 -11.02 -6.71 16.69
CA LYS A 94 -10.59 -8.05 16.24
C LYS A 94 -10.19 -8.87 17.47
N HIS A 95 -10.64 -10.12 17.52
CA HIS A 95 -10.21 -11.11 18.51
C HIS A 95 -8.71 -11.38 18.35
N HIS A 96 -8.02 -11.55 19.48
CA HIS A 96 -6.60 -11.89 19.59
C HIS A 96 -6.24 -13.12 18.74
N GLU A 97 -5.21 -13.02 17.91
CA GLU A 97 -4.53 -14.18 17.33
C GLU A 97 -3.56 -14.75 18.37
N GLU A 98 -3.73 -16.04 18.66
CA GLU A 98 -2.86 -16.84 19.52
C GLU A 98 -1.43 -16.89 18.94
N LYS A 99 -0.44 -17.13 19.80
CA LYS A 99 0.98 -17.20 19.44
C LYS A 99 1.25 -18.37 18.50
N GLU A 100 1.00 -18.18 17.21
CA GLU A 100 1.48 -19.04 16.15
C GLU A 100 2.97 -18.76 15.87
N GLY A 101 3.67 -19.76 15.34
CA GLY A 101 5.13 -19.73 15.14
C GLY A 101 5.63 -18.64 14.18
N MET A 102 6.96 -18.54 14.03
CA MET A 102 7.61 -17.52 13.19
C MET A 102 7.14 -17.47 11.72
N GLY A 103 6.49 -18.54 11.22
CA GLY A 103 5.86 -18.58 9.91
C GLY A 103 4.80 -17.50 9.69
N VAL A 104 4.12 -17.03 10.74
CA VAL A 104 3.13 -15.95 10.63
C VAL A 104 3.76 -14.66 10.12
N VAL A 105 4.97 -14.32 10.60
CA VAL A 105 5.66 -13.10 10.17
C VAL A 105 5.95 -13.13 8.67
N LEU A 106 6.35 -14.30 8.16
CA LEU A 106 6.59 -14.50 6.73
C LEU A 106 5.29 -14.41 5.93
N VAL A 107 4.23 -15.10 6.38
CA VAL A 107 2.94 -15.11 5.69
C VAL A 107 2.36 -13.70 5.63
N VAL A 108 2.33 -12.98 6.77
CA VAL A 108 1.86 -11.59 6.82
C VAL A 108 2.69 -10.72 5.87
N ALA A 109 4.01 -10.80 5.93
CA ALA A 109 4.87 -10.01 5.06
C ALA A 109 4.66 -10.30 3.56
N ILE A 110 4.42 -11.56 3.19
CA ILE A 110 4.06 -11.93 1.81
C ILE A 110 2.70 -11.32 1.44
N THR A 111 1.68 -11.44 2.28
CA THR A 111 0.36 -10.88 1.99
C THR A 111 0.39 -9.37 1.86
N GLU A 112 1.04 -8.65 2.77
CA GLU A 112 1.13 -7.18 2.68
C GLU A 112 1.94 -6.75 1.46
N ALA A 113 3.05 -7.44 1.16
CA ALA A 113 3.83 -7.15 -0.03
C ALA A 113 3.09 -7.50 -1.33
N LEU A 114 2.14 -8.45 -1.32
CA LEU A 114 1.26 -8.71 -2.46
C LEU A 114 0.26 -7.58 -2.66
N GLU A 115 -0.25 -6.96 -1.59
CA GLU A 115 -1.13 -5.79 -1.70
C GLU A 115 -0.37 -4.60 -2.29
N ASP A 116 0.84 -4.35 -1.80
CA ASP A 116 1.73 -3.32 -2.36
C ASP A 116 2.13 -3.63 -3.82
N ALA A 117 2.51 -4.87 -4.11
CA ALA A 117 2.87 -5.30 -5.46
C ALA A 117 1.72 -5.12 -6.45
N LEU A 118 0.48 -5.42 -6.07
CA LEU A 118 -0.65 -5.34 -6.98
C LEU A 118 -1.00 -3.87 -7.31
N VAL A 119 -0.75 -2.94 -6.37
CA VAL A 119 -0.77 -1.49 -6.67
C VAL A 119 0.44 -1.08 -7.51
N ALA A 120 1.65 -1.56 -7.19
CA ALA A 120 2.85 -1.27 -7.96
C ALA A 120 2.73 -1.72 -9.42
N LEU A 121 2.12 -2.88 -9.70
CA LEU A 121 1.85 -3.35 -11.06
C LEU A 121 0.91 -2.42 -11.83
N ALA A 122 -0.03 -1.77 -11.14
CA ALA A 122 -0.90 -0.77 -11.76
C ALA A 122 -0.13 0.53 -12.08
N LEU A 123 0.90 0.86 -11.30
CA LEU A 123 1.68 2.09 -11.39
C LEU A 123 2.91 1.99 -12.33
N ILE A 124 3.53 0.80 -12.43
CA ILE A 124 4.69 0.53 -13.30
C ILE A 124 4.51 1.07 -14.73
N PRO A 125 3.37 0.86 -15.40
CA PRO A 125 3.18 1.25 -16.79
C PRO A 125 3.07 2.77 -16.99
N GLN A 126 2.74 3.50 -15.92
CA GLN A 126 2.77 4.97 -15.92
C GLN A 126 4.20 5.49 -15.76
N SER A 127 4.92 4.97 -14.77
CA SER A 127 6.33 5.28 -14.60
C SER A 127 7.01 4.21 -13.75
N TYR A 128 7.74 3.32 -14.42
CA TYR A 128 8.52 2.27 -13.75
C TYR A 128 9.50 2.88 -12.74
N SER A 129 10.23 3.92 -13.15
CA SER A 129 11.22 4.60 -12.30
C SER A 129 10.61 5.22 -11.04
N SER A 130 9.48 5.94 -11.17
CA SER A 130 8.79 6.55 -10.03
C SER A 130 8.25 5.49 -9.08
N THR A 131 7.67 4.41 -9.64
CA THR A 131 7.10 3.31 -8.85
C THR A 131 8.18 2.55 -8.08
N LEU A 132 9.29 2.21 -8.74
CA LEU A 132 10.42 1.53 -8.12
C LEU A 132 11.05 2.37 -7.02
N LEU A 133 11.27 3.67 -7.27
CA LEU A 133 11.84 4.57 -6.26
C LEU A 133 10.91 4.76 -5.07
N GLY A 134 9.61 4.97 -5.31
CA GLY A 134 8.62 5.10 -4.23
C GLY A 134 8.55 3.86 -3.35
N THR A 135 8.48 2.68 -3.98
CA THR A 135 8.41 1.39 -3.29
C THR A 135 9.73 1.02 -2.61
N GLY A 136 10.87 1.30 -3.24
CA GLY A 136 12.19 1.06 -2.66
C GLY A 136 12.44 1.94 -1.44
N ILE A 137 12.11 3.23 -1.53
CA ILE A 137 12.24 4.17 -0.41
C ILE A 137 11.27 3.80 0.71
N SER A 138 10.03 3.40 0.40
CA SER A 138 9.08 2.96 1.43
C SER A 138 9.59 1.74 2.19
N ALA A 139 10.13 0.74 1.50
CA ALA A 139 10.71 -0.45 2.11
C ALA A 139 11.89 -0.10 3.04
N ILE A 140 12.79 0.77 2.60
CA ILE A 140 13.93 1.23 3.41
C ILE A 140 13.43 2.02 4.64
N LEU A 141 12.51 2.96 4.44
CA LEU A 141 11.95 3.78 5.52
C LEU A 141 11.25 2.92 6.55
N VAL A 142 10.38 2.00 6.12
CA VAL A 142 9.63 1.15 7.03
C VAL A 142 10.56 0.21 7.78
N LEU A 143 11.50 -0.48 7.12
CA LEU A 143 12.43 -1.37 7.82
C LEU A 143 13.28 -0.60 8.85
N GLY A 144 13.80 0.57 8.46
CA GLY A 144 14.59 1.43 9.34
C GLY A 144 13.80 1.97 10.53
N LEU A 145 12.64 2.58 10.26
CA LEU A 145 11.77 3.14 11.31
C LEU A 145 11.23 2.05 12.23
N THR A 146 10.92 0.87 11.70
CA THR A 146 10.44 -0.26 12.50
C THR A 146 11.51 -0.78 13.46
N ALA A 147 12.75 -0.89 13.00
CA ALA A 147 13.86 -1.26 13.86
C ALA A 147 14.14 -0.20 14.94
N LEU A 148 14.07 1.09 14.59
CA LEU A 148 14.38 2.21 15.50
C LEU A 148 13.26 2.54 16.49
N LEU A 149 12.00 2.45 16.05
CA LEU A 149 10.81 2.90 16.79
C LEU A 149 9.95 1.75 17.30
N LYS A 150 10.56 0.58 17.56
CA LYS A 150 9.90 -0.64 18.07
C LYS A 150 8.88 -0.38 19.19
N ASN A 151 9.15 0.59 20.06
CA ASN A 151 8.30 0.94 21.21
C ASN A 151 7.21 2.00 20.91
N GLN A 152 7.29 2.73 19.80
CA GLN A 152 6.37 3.82 19.43
C GLN A 152 5.39 3.44 18.32
N ILE A 153 5.78 2.57 17.38
CA ILE A 153 4.95 2.17 16.23
C ILE A 153 3.62 1.54 16.64
N ALA A 154 3.60 0.87 17.80
CA ALA A 154 2.36 0.36 18.40
C ALA A 154 1.30 1.44 18.70
N ARG A 155 1.64 2.74 18.60
CA ARG A 155 0.73 3.87 18.89
C ARG A 155 0.24 4.63 17.64
N ILE A 156 0.71 4.32 16.44
CA ILE A 156 0.27 5.01 15.21
C ILE A 156 -1.19 4.63 14.92
N ARG A 157 -2.04 5.63 14.68
CA ARG A 157 -3.44 5.42 14.31
C ARG A 157 -3.56 5.07 12.83
N LEU A 158 -3.31 3.80 12.50
CA LEU A 158 -3.55 3.18 11.20
C LEU A 158 -4.88 3.57 10.52
N PRO A 159 -6.02 3.78 11.24
CA PRO A 159 -7.28 4.13 10.59
C PRO A 159 -7.29 5.45 9.80
N HIS A 160 -6.57 6.48 10.29
CA HIS A 160 -6.52 7.77 9.58
C HIS A 160 -5.67 7.68 8.31
N LEU A 161 -4.59 6.89 8.34
CA LEU A 161 -3.72 6.69 7.19
C LEU A 161 -4.46 5.92 6.08
N LYS A 162 -5.16 4.83 6.44
CA LYS A 162 -6.00 4.06 5.51
C LYS A 162 -7.09 4.91 4.86
N PHE A 163 -7.66 5.88 5.60
CA PHE A 163 -8.64 6.83 5.08
C PHE A 163 -8.05 7.77 4.01
N VAL A 164 -6.90 8.40 4.30
CA VAL A 164 -6.24 9.32 3.35
C VAL A 164 -5.79 8.57 2.10
N LEU A 165 -5.20 7.39 2.28
CA LEU A 165 -4.69 6.56 1.18
C LEU A 165 -5.80 6.03 0.29
N SER A 166 -6.92 5.58 0.87
CA SER A 166 -8.10 5.23 0.10
C SER A 166 -8.53 6.38 -0.83
N SER A 167 -8.47 7.62 -0.34
CA SER A 167 -8.82 8.81 -1.13
C SER A 167 -7.85 9.04 -2.28
N LEU A 168 -6.55 8.79 -2.05
CA LEU A 168 -5.51 8.86 -3.09
C LEU A 168 -5.71 7.77 -4.16
N LEU A 169 -5.97 6.52 -3.75
CA LEU A 169 -6.20 5.41 -4.69
C LEU A 169 -7.43 5.65 -5.57
N PHE A 170 -8.53 6.13 -5.00
CA PHE A 170 -9.71 6.48 -5.78
C PHE A 170 -9.45 7.66 -6.72
N SER A 171 -8.65 8.65 -6.31
CA SER A 171 -8.30 9.78 -7.16
C SER A 171 -7.48 9.34 -8.38
N LEU A 172 -6.50 8.47 -8.19
CA LEU A 172 -5.69 7.89 -9.27
C LEU A 172 -6.52 6.98 -10.18
N ALA A 173 -7.34 6.10 -9.61
CA ALA A 173 -8.23 5.24 -10.37
C ALA A 173 -9.14 6.06 -11.30
N SER A 174 -9.70 7.16 -10.79
CA SER A 174 -10.60 8.03 -11.55
C SER A 174 -9.85 8.85 -12.58
N LEU A 175 -8.66 9.32 -12.25
CA LEU A 175 -7.79 10.05 -13.17
C LEU A 175 -7.46 9.19 -14.39
N TRP A 176 -7.08 7.94 -14.19
CA TRP A 176 -6.75 7.02 -15.29
C TRP A 176 -7.95 6.68 -16.17
N ILE A 177 -9.14 6.53 -15.58
CA ILE A 177 -10.37 6.35 -16.37
C ILE A 177 -10.65 7.62 -17.20
N LEU A 178 -10.49 8.80 -16.60
CA LEU A 178 -10.68 10.09 -17.29
C LEU A 178 -9.63 10.34 -18.37
N GLU A 179 -8.39 9.93 -18.14
CA GLU A 179 -7.30 10.01 -19.12
C GLU A 179 -7.62 9.16 -20.35
N VAL A 180 -8.02 7.90 -20.14
CA VAL A 180 -8.43 7.01 -21.25
C VAL A 180 -9.67 7.53 -21.98
N ALA A 181 -10.64 8.08 -21.26
CA ALA A 181 -11.92 8.47 -21.84
C ALA A 181 -11.92 9.88 -22.48
N LEU A 182 -11.16 10.82 -21.90
CA LEU A 182 -11.27 12.26 -22.18
C LEU A 182 -9.91 12.95 -22.34
N ASP A 183 -8.79 12.21 -22.29
CA ASP A 183 -7.42 12.75 -22.45
C ASP A 183 -7.09 13.87 -21.45
N VAL A 184 -7.51 13.67 -20.20
CA VAL A 184 -7.38 14.64 -19.11
C VAL A 184 -5.97 14.67 -18.53
N THR A 185 -5.48 15.85 -18.15
CA THR A 185 -4.13 16.03 -17.58
C THR A 185 -4.05 15.71 -16.08
N GLU A 186 -2.84 15.39 -15.61
CA GLU A 186 -2.51 15.05 -14.22
C GLU A 186 -2.96 16.09 -13.17
N LEU A 187 -3.14 17.35 -13.57
CA LEU A 187 -3.56 18.45 -12.69
C LEU A 187 -4.91 18.18 -12.00
N VAL A 188 -5.73 17.30 -12.58
CA VAL A 188 -7.04 16.92 -12.03
C VAL A 188 -6.91 15.99 -10.82
N ILE A 189 -5.71 15.49 -10.49
CA ILE A 189 -5.49 14.62 -9.32
C ILE A 189 -5.80 15.33 -8.00
N LEU A 190 -5.41 16.60 -7.84
CA LEU A 190 -5.64 17.37 -6.63
C LEU A 190 -7.14 17.59 -6.34
N PRO A 191 -7.95 18.07 -7.30
CA PRO A 191 -9.39 18.20 -7.06
C PRO A 191 -10.07 16.84 -6.84
N LEU A 192 -9.67 15.78 -7.57
CA LEU A 192 -10.19 14.43 -7.32
C LEU A 192 -9.86 13.93 -5.92
N PHE A 193 -8.63 14.15 -5.45
CA PHE A 193 -8.20 13.76 -4.12
C PHE A 193 -9.01 14.44 -3.02
N LEU A 194 -9.24 15.75 -3.13
CA LEU A 194 -10.09 16.49 -2.19
C LEU A 194 -11.55 16.02 -2.22
N LEU A 195 -12.06 15.70 -3.41
CA LEU A 195 -13.41 15.12 -3.57
C LEU A 195 -13.49 13.76 -2.85
N TYR A 196 -12.54 12.86 -3.08
CA TYR A 196 -12.55 11.55 -2.45
C TYR A 196 -12.31 11.60 -0.95
N LEU A 197 -11.55 12.56 -0.43
CA LEU A 197 -11.47 12.82 1.01
C LEU A 197 -12.85 13.12 1.60
N GLY A 198 -13.64 13.98 0.94
CA GLY A 198 -15.00 14.30 1.36
C GLY A 198 -15.95 13.11 1.28
N VAL A 199 -15.95 12.39 0.14
CA VAL A 199 -16.79 11.20 -0.07
C VAL A 199 -16.46 10.11 0.96
N ASN A 200 -15.18 9.82 1.15
CA ASN A 200 -14.74 8.80 2.10
C ASN A 200 -15.12 9.17 3.54
N TYR A 201 -15.09 10.46 3.88
CA TYR A 201 -15.47 10.92 5.21
C TYR A 201 -16.96 10.65 5.48
N LEU A 202 -17.81 10.90 4.48
CA LEU A 202 -19.24 10.56 4.54
C LEU A 202 -19.47 9.06 4.69
N ILE A 203 -18.75 8.23 3.93
CA ILE A 203 -18.85 6.76 3.99
C ILE A 203 -18.51 6.21 5.38
N ILE A 204 -17.50 6.79 6.05
CA ILE A 204 -17.11 6.37 7.40
C ILE A 204 -18.17 6.75 8.44
N LYS A 205 -18.80 7.91 8.28
CA LYS A 205 -19.78 8.47 9.21
C LYS A 205 -21.13 7.72 9.19
N ILE A 206 -21.53 7.19 8.03
CA ILE A 206 -22.68 6.30 7.85
C ILE A 206 -22.33 4.91 8.40
#